data_AF-W4JUP0-F1
#
_entry.id   AF-W4JUP0-F1
#
_cell.length_a   1.000
_cell.length_b   1.000
_cell.length_c   1.000
_cell.angle_alpha   90.00
_cell.angle_beta   90.00
_cell.angle_gamma   90.00
#
_symmetry.space_group_name_H-M   'P 1'
#
loop_
_entity.id
_entity.type
_entity.pdbx_description
1 polymer ?
#
loop_
_entity_poly.entity_id
_entity_poly.type
_entity_poly.pdbx_seq_one_letter_code
_entity_poly.pdbx_strand_id
1 'polypeptide(L)'
;ENLEGCVNDAKAIESLLVERMQVSDSHIALLTNELATRKAIISRFLTHLVENPRIEHGDPILLFYAGRGSRAVPPSTWMFMSNTVDTICPYDEWLEDPEGGFIAGIPDRTINALLRKLARVKGNNITVILDCCHA
;
A
#
# COMPACT_ATOMS: atom_id res chain seq x y z
N GLU A 1 -10.29 -5.98 15.10
CA GLU A 1 -9.21 -6.39 16.03
C GLU A 1 -8.03 -5.45 15.85
N ASN A 2 -7.35 -5.09 16.93
CA ASN A 2 -6.16 -4.26 16.88
C ASN A 2 -4.94 -5.17 16.68
N LEU A 3 -4.14 -4.92 15.63
CA LEU A 3 -2.92 -5.67 15.37
C LEU A 3 -1.74 -4.92 15.98
N GLU A 4 -1.37 -5.28 17.22
CA GLU A 4 -0.38 -4.54 18.01
C GLU A 4 1.04 -4.53 17.39
N GLY A 5 1.33 -5.46 16.46
CA GLY A 5 2.63 -5.60 15.79
C GLY A 5 2.82 -4.68 14.58
N CYS A 6 1.79 -4.45 13.76
CA CYS A 6 1.98 -3.88 12.42
C CYS A 6 2.58 -2.47 12.41
N VAL A 7 2.21 -1.64 13.39
CA VAL A 7 2.81 -0.30 13.55
C VAL A 7 4.28 -0.41 13.96
N ASN A 8 4.62 -1.38 14.81
CA ASN A 8 6.00 -1.61 15.23
C ASN A 8 6.85 -2.12 14.05
N ASP A 9 6.30 -3.00 13.21
CA ASP A 9 7.00 -3.50 12.01
C ASP A 9 7.28 -2.36 11.03
N ALA A 10 6.28 -1.51 10.75
CA ALA A 10 6.45 -0.35 9.87
C ALA A 10 7.50 0.64 10.41
N LYS A 11 7.49 0.90 11.72
CA LYS A 11 8.50 1.75 12.38
C LYS A 11 9.88 1.11 12.39
N ALA A 12 9.98 -0.21 12.55
CA ALA A 12 11.25 -0.91 12.49
C ALA A 12 11.89 -0.82 11.10
N ILE A 13 11.08 -0.89 10.04
CA ILE A 13 11.54 -0.67 8.67
C ILE A 13 11.97 0.79 8.45
N GLU A 14 11.21 1.77 8.95
CA GLU A 14 11.61 3.18 8.91
C GLU A 14 12.96 3.39 9.60
N SER A 15 13.13 2.93 10.84
CA SER A 15 14.40 2.98 11.57
C SER A 15 15.53 2.29 10.82
N LEU A 16 15.29 1.14 10.21
CA LEU A 16 16.29 0.44 9.40
C LEU A 16 16.75 1.31 8.21
N LEU A 17 15.81 1.91 7.48
CA LEU A 17 16.10 2.76 6.32
C LEU A 17 16.91 4.00 6.74
N VAL A 18 16.52 4.66 7.82
CA VAL A 18 17.17 5.89 8.29
C VAL A 18 18.52 5.58 8.92
N GLU A 19 18.56 4.70 9.93
CA GLU A 19 19.74 4.51 10.77
C GLU A 19 20.82 3.69 10.07
N ARG A 20 20.44 2.65 9.32
CA ARG A 20 21.42 1.74 8.68
C ARG A 20 21.64 2.06 7.21
N MET A 21 20.59 2.40 6.48
CA MET A 21 20.69 2.69 5.06
C MET A 21 20.88 4.18 4.75
N GLN A 22 20.85 5.04 5.77
CA GLN A 22 21.10 6.49 5.66
C GLN A 22 20.16 7.17 4.67
N VAL A 23 18.93 6.64 4.54
CA VAL A 23 17.86 7.25 3.74
C VAL A 23 17.36 8.47 4.49
N SER A 24 17.28 9.62 3.81
CA SER A 24 16.71 10.84 4.40
C SER A 24 15.25 10.62 4.78
N ASP A 25 14.84 11.11 5.97
CA ASP A 25 13.43 11.11 6.39
C ASP A 25 12.51 11.73 5.34
N SER A 26 13.00 12.74 4.61
CA SER A 26 12.24 13.42 3.55
C SER A 26 11.93 12.56 2.32
N HIS A 27 12.55 11.38 2.22
CA HIS A 27 12.31 10.36 1.19
C HIS A 27 11.34 9.27 1.67
N ILE A 28 11.00 9.23 2.96
CA ILE A 28 10.12 8.22 3.54
C ILE A 28 8.70 8.78 3.69
N ALA A 29 7.71 7.94 3.44
CA ALA A 29 6.32 8.22 3.76
C ALA A 29 5.76 7.07 4.60
N LEU A 30 5.44 7.38 5.86
CA LEU A 30 4.86 6.44 6.80
C LEU A 30 3.38 6.75 7.02
N LEU A 31 2.52 5.75 6.84
CA LEU A 31 1.10 5.80 7.18
C LEU A 31 0.80 4.71 8.21
N THR A 32 0.27 5.09 9.36
CA THR A 32 -0.08 4.17 10.46
C THR A 32 -1.50 4.42 10.94
N ASN A 33 -2.19 3.37 11.38
CA ASN A 33 -3.53 3.43 11.98
C ASN A 33 -4.50 4.31 11.19
N GLU A 34 -5.08 5.32 11.83
CA GLU A 34 -6.13 6.21 11.31
C GLU A 34 -5.67 7.01 10.10
N LEU A 35 -4.35 7.16 9.92
CA LEU A 35 -3.74 7.81 8.75
C LEU A 35 -3.65 6.86 7.55
N ALA A 36 -3.68 5.55 7.76
CA ALA A 36 -3.63 4.52 6.72
C ALA A 36 -5.03 4.22 6.15
N THR A 37 -5.75 5.28 5.74
CA THR A 37 -7.04 5.17 5.05
C THR A 37 -6.86 4.69 3.60
N ARG A 38 -7.92 4.14 2.99
CA ARG A 38 -7.91 3.70 1.59
C ARG A 38 -7.41 4.81 0.68
N LYS A 39 -7.98 6.00 0.85
CA LYS A 39 -7.65 7.19 0.07
C LYS A 39 -6.22 7.65 0.33
N ALA A 40 -5.77 7.68 1.59
CA ALA A 40 -4.41 8.08 1.93
C ALA A 40 -3.36 7.12 1.34
N ILE A 41 -3.57 5.81 1.43
CA ILE A 41 -2.65 4.81 0.87
C ILE A 41 -2.49 5.01 -0.64
N ILE A 42 -3.61 5.08 -1.39
CA ILE A 42 -3.56 5.22 -2.85
C ILE A 42 -2.99 6.59 -3.26
N SER A 43 -3.46 7.68 -2.64
CA SER A 43 -2.98 9.02 -2.98
C SER A 43 -1.51 9.22 -2.61
N ARG A 44 -1.05 8.67 -1.49
CA ARG A 44 0.36 8.75 -1.10
C ARG A 44 1.24 7.91 -2.00
N PHE A 45 0.81 6.72 -2.41
CA PHE A 45 1.52 5.94 -3.43
C PHE A 45 1.73 6.76 -4.71
N LEU A 46 0.67 7.40 -5.21
CA LEU A 46 0.75 8.20 -6.44
C LEU A 46 1.64 9.43 -6.25
N THR A 47 1.37 10.25 -5.24
CA THR A 47 2.05 11.55 -5.04
C THR A 47 3.49 11.41 -4.57
N HIS A 48 3.79 10.43 -3.69
CA HIS A 48 5.11 10.25 -3.09
C HIS A 48 6.05 9.38 -3.94
N LEU A 49 5.53 8.41 -4.69
CA LEU A 49 6.35 7.49 -5.50
C LEU A 49 6.26 7.78 -7.00
N VAL A 50 5.05 7.86 -7.55
CA VAL A 50 4.88 7.97 -9.01
C VAL A 50 5.16 9.39 -9.51
N GLU A 51 4.60 10.39 -8.86
CA GLU A 51 4.62 11.79 -9.30
C GLU A 51 5.77 12.59 -8.72
N ASN A 52 6.51 12.02 -7.76
CA ASN A 52 7.60 12.70 -7.08
C ASN A 52 8.80 12.90 -8.03
N PRO A 53 9.16 14.15 -8.38
CA PRO A 53 10.24 14.43 -9.32
C PRO A 53 11.62 14.14 -8.74
N ARG A 54 11.75 13.96 -7.42
CA ARG A 54 13.02 13.65 -6.75
C ARG A 54 13.46 12.19 -6.92
N ILE A 55 12.57 11.32 -7.39
CA ILE A 55 12.87 9.92 -7.68
C ILE A 55 13.22 9.82 -9.16
N GLU A 56 14.47 9.50 -9.46
CA GLU A 56 14.96 9.31 -10.82
C GLU A 56 14.61 7.91 -11.33
N HIS A 57 14.67 7.72 -12.65
CA HIS A 57 14.41 6.41 -13.23
C HIS A 57 15.54 5.44 -12.88
N GLY A 58 15.20 4.33 -12.22
CA GLY A 58 16.14 3.30 -11.77
C GLY A 58 16.49 3.38 -10.29
N ASP A 59 16.08 4.46 -9.60
CA ASP A 59 16.26 4.59 -8.15
C ASP A 59 15.58 3.43 -7.41
N PRO A 60 16.18 2.96 -6.30
CA PRO A 60 15.59 1.91 -5.49
C PRO A 60 14.34 2.44 -4.77
N ILE A 61 13.23 1.73 -4.92
CA ILE A 61 11.97 2.03 -4.25
C ILE A 61 11.56 0.84 -3.39
N LEU A 62 11.27 1.09 -2.11
CA LEU A 62 10.69 0.12 -1.20
C LEU A 62 9.23 0.46 -0.91
N LEU A 63 8.34 -0.50 -1.11
CA LEU A 63 6.98 -0.50 -0.55
C LEU A 63 6.93 -1.57 0.55
N PHE A 64 6.65 -1.13 1.78
CA PHE A 64 6.42 -2.02 2.92
C PHE A 64 4.96 -1.87 3.38
N TYR A 65 4.30 -3.00 3.62
CA TYR A 65 2.97 -3.04 4.23
C TYR A 65 2.96 -4.13 5.31
N ALA A 66 2.49 -3.78 6.51
CA ALA A 66 2.16 -4.72 7.56
C ALA A 66 0.71 -4.48 7.98
N GLY A 67 -0.11 -5.52 8.01
CA GLY A 67 -1.53 -5.36 8.31
C GLY A 67 -2.38 -6.58 8.00
N ARG A 68 -3.70 -6.37 7.99
CA ARG A 68 -4.66 -7.43 7.67
C ARG A 68 -4.79 -7.58 6.16
N GLY A 69 -4.56 -8.78 5.67
CA GLY A 69 -5.07 -9.23 4.37
C GLY A 69 -6.49 -9.79 4.54
N SER A 70 -7.33 -9.64 3.52
CA SER A 70 -8.71 -10.18 3.49
C SER A 70 -9.06 -10.66 2.09
N ARG A 71 -10.28 -11.20 1.94
CA ARG A 71 -10.87 -11.55 0.65
C ARG A 71 -12.20 -10.84 0.48
N ALA A 72 -12.37 -10.20 -0.66
CA ALA A 72 -13.62 -9.57 -1.05
C ALA A 72 -14.27 -10.32 -2.21
N VAL A 73 -15.60 -10.25 -2.30
CA VAL A 73 -16.31 -10.66 -3.52
C VAL A 73 -16.08 -9.56 -4.55
N PRO A 74 -15.52 -9.88 -5.73
CA PRO A 74 -15.31 -8.88 -6.75
C PRO A 74 -16.64 -8.35 -7.31
N PRO A 75 -16.68 -7.11 -7.84
CA PRO A 75 -17.82 -6.63 -8.61
C PRO A 75 -18.15 -7.59 -9.76
N SER A 76 -19.45 -7.78 -10.05
CA SER A 76 -19.92 -8.68 -11.11
C SER A 76 -19.41 -8.34 -12.51
N THR A 77 -18.97 -7.10 -12.72
CA THR A 77 -18.39 -6.61 -13.97
C THR A 77 -16.95 -7.11 -14.21
N TRP A 78 -16.30 -7.65 -13.19
CA TRP A 78 -14.93 -8.16 -13.31
C TRP A 78 -14.96 -9.62 -13.78
N MET A 79 -14.29 -9.94 -14.90
CA MET A 79 -14.11 -11.33 -15.33
C MET A 79 -13.07 -12.03 -14.44
N PHE A 80 -13.52 -13.01 -13.65
CA PHE A 80 -12.65 -13.86 -12.82
C PHE A 80 -12.91 -15.34 -13.02
N MET A 81 -11.85 -16.14 -12.80
CA MET A 81 -11.93 -17.59 -12.64
C MET A 81 -12.25 -17.99 -11.18
N SER A 82 -12.09 -17.07 -10.22
CA SER A 82 -12.30 -17.26 -8.78
C SER A 82 -13.41 -16.34 -8.26
N ASN A 83 -14.14 -16.79 -7.24
CA ASN A 83 -15.24 -16.04 -6.62
C ASN A 83 -14.77 -14.97 -5.61
N THR A 84 -13.46 -14.85 -5.37
CA THR A 84 -12.89 -13.87 -4.43
C THR A 84 -11.63 -13.22 -4.96
N VAL A 85 -11.35 -12.01 -4.51
CA VAL A 85 -10.12 -11.26 -4.74
C VAL A 85 -9.44 -10.97 -3.41
N ASP A 86 -8.12 -11.15 -3.34
CA ASP A 86 -7.35 -10.81 -2.13
C ASP A 86 -7.19 -9.29 -2.03
N THR A 87 -7.30 -8.77 -0.82
CA THR A 87 -7.28 -7.33 -0.54
C THR A 87 -6.38 -7.03 0.66
N ILE A 88 -5.63 -5.94 0.62
CA ILE A 88 -5.10 -5.33 1.85
C ILE A 88 -6.18 -4.48 2.50
N CYS A 89 -6.29 -4.50 3.83
CA CYS A 89 -7.31 -3.75 4.56
C CYS A 89 -6.76 -2.39 5.03
N PRO A 90 -7.29 -1.27 4.53
CA PRO A 90 -7.07 0.04 5.12
C PRO A 90 -7.77 0.17 6.47
N TYR A 91 -7.39 1.19 7.25
CA TYR A 91 -7.99 1.43 8.57
C TYR A 91 -9.50 1.74 8.52
N ASP A 92 -9.92 2.44 7.48
CA ASP A 92 -11.30 2.88 7.26
C ASP A 92 -12.16 1.85 6.49
N GLU A 93 -11.67 0.63 6.30
CA GLU A 93 -12.45 -0.45 5.70
C GLU A 93 -13.76 -0.68 6.48
N TRP A 94 -14.87 -0.81 5.76
CA TRP A 94 -16.24 -0.95 6.31
C TRP A 94 -16.83 0.29 6.98
N LEU A 95 -16.15 1.44 6.96
CA LEU A 95 -16.78 2.72 7.30
C LEU A 95 -17.65 3.21 6.15
N GLU A 96 -18.64 4.07 6.44
CA GLU A 96 -19.47 4.69 5.40
C GLU A 96 -18.61 5.51 4.44
N ASP A 97 -18.78 5.27 3.15
CA ASP A 97 -18.17 6.07 2.10
C ASP A 97 -19.03 7.33 1.87
N PRO A 98 -18.46 8.54 1.87
CA PRO A 98 -19.18 9.76 1.50
C PRO A 98 -19.84 9.70 0.11
N GLU A 99 -19.33 8.86 -0.79
CA GLU A 99 -19.90 8.62 -2.13
C GLU A 99 -21.01 7.55 -2.13
N GLY A 100 -21.31 6.96 -0.97
CA GLY A 100 -22.34 5.95 -0.74
C GLY A 100 -21.80 4.53 -0.61
N GLY A 101 -22.40 3.74 0.28
CA GLY A 101 -21.97 2.38 0.58
C GLY A 101 -20.87 2.34 1.64
N PHE A 102 -20.02 1.29 1.59
CA PHE A 102 -18.92 1.09 2.52
C PHE A 102 -17.57 1.15 1.80
N ILE A 103 -16.56 1.70 2.48
CA ILE A 103 -15.19 1.73 1.99
C ILE A 103 -14.66 0.29 1.90
N ALA A 104 -14.29 -0.13 0.70
CA ALA A 104 -13.75 -1.46 0.44
C ALA A 104 -12.24 -1.56 0.75
N GLY A 105 -11.76 -2.77 1.03
CA GLY A 105 -10.33 -3.11 1.03
C GLY A 105 -9.68 -2.87 -0.34
N ILE A 106 -8.36 -2.67 -0.39
CA ILE A 106 -7.64 -2.39 -1.65
C ILE A 106 -7.30 -3.72 -2.32
N PRO A 107 -7.88 -4.05 -3.49
CA PRO A 107 -7.63 -5.32 -4.15
C PRO A 107 -6.21 -5.42 -4.70
N ASP A 108 -5.68 -6.65 -4.73
CA ASP A 108 -4.41 -7.03 -5.34
C ASP A 108 -4.22 -6.44 -6.76
N ARG A 109 -5.27 -6.42 -7.59
CA ARG A 109 -5.29 -5.84 -8.93
C ARG A 109 -5.06 -4.33 -8.92
N THR A 110 -5.56 -3.65 -7.89
CA THR A 110 -5.31 -2.21 -7.71
C THR A 110 -3.85 -1.98 -7.36
N ILE A 111 -3.29 -2.77 -6.43
CA ILE A 111 -1.86 -2.71 -6.08
C ILE A 111 -0.98 -3.03 -7.31
N ASN A 112 -1.31 -4.08 -8.07
CA ASN A 112 -0.59 -4.45 -9.30
C ASN A 112 -0.68 -3.33 -10.37
N ALA A 113 -1.83 -2.69 -10.55
CA ALA A 113 -1.98 -1.57 -11.46
C ALA A 113 -1.12 -0.37 -11.03
N LEU A 114 -1.08 -0.07 -9.73
CA LEU A 114 -0.24 0.97 -9.15
C LEU A 114 1.26 0.66 -9.34
N LEU A 115 1.69 -0.56 -9.03
CA LEU A 115 3.07 -1.02 -9.23
C LEU A 115 3.48 -0.98 -10.70
N ARG A 116 2.61 -1.39 -11.63
CA ARG A 116 2.88 -1.28 -13.09
C ARG A 116 3.01 0.16 -13.54
N LYS A 117 2.17 1.06 -13.00
CA LYS A 117 2.29 2.50 -13.27
C LYS A 117 3.62 3.04 -12.76
N LEU A 118 4.00 2.68 -11.54
CA LEU A 118 5.28 3.08 -10.94
C LEU A 118 6.46 2.56 -11.76
N ALA A 119 6.46 1.27 -12.08
CA ALA A 119 7.46 0.60 -12.90
C ALA A 119 7.67 1.29 -14.26
N ARG A 120 6.58 1.68 -14.92
CA ARG A 120 6.64 2.40 -16.20
C ARG A 120 7.26 3.80 -16.08
N VAL A 121 7.06 4.48 -14.96
CA VAL A 121 7.49 5.88 -14.76
C VAL A 121 8.90 5.96 -14.15
N LYS A 122 9.22 5.08 -13.21
CA LYS A 122 10.45 5.12 -12.39
C LYS A 122 11.39 3.93 -12.63
N GLY A 123 11.03 2.98 -13.48
CA GLY A 123 11.79 1.75 -13.70
C GLY A 123 11.44 0.64 -12.71
N ASN A 124 12.05 -0.53 -12.90
CA ASN A 124 11.64 -1.77 -12.21
C ASN A 124 12.44 -2.08 -10.93
N ASN A 125 13.21 -1.13 -10.39
CA ASN A 125 13.96 -1.30 -9.14
C ASN A 125 13.04 -1.12 -7.91
N ILE A 126 11.98 -1.93 -7.85
CA ILE A 126 10.90 -1.83 -6.87
C ILE A 126 10.91 -3.11 -6.04
N THR A 127 11.12 -2.96 -4.74
CA THR A 127 10.99 -4.03 -3.75
C THR A 127 9.66 -3.86 -3.02
N VAL A 128 8.88 -4.93 -2.93
CA VAL A 128 7.62 -4.96 -2.20
C VAL A 128 7.72 -6.01 -1.10
N ILE A 129 7.44 -5.62 0.13
CA ILE A 129 7.39 -6.51 1.30
C ILE A 129 5.99 -6.40 1.89
N LEU A 130 5.29 -7.53 1.96
CA LEU A 130 3.95 -7.65 2.51
C LEU A 130 4.00 -8.58 3.73
N ASP A 131 3.77 -8.01 4.91
CA ASP A 131 3.60 -8.73 6.16
C ASP A 131 2.11 -8.81 6.50
N CYS A 132 1.41 -9.72 5.82
CA CYS A 132 -0.03 -9.94 5.99
C CYS A 132 -0.44 -11.38 5.66
N CYS A 133 -1.52 -11.87 6.27
CA CYS A 133 -1.98 -13.26 6.14
C CYS A 133 -2.44 -13.66 4.73
N HIS A 134 -2.73 -12.68 3.87
CA HIS A 134 -3.09 -12.85 2.46
C HIS A 134 -2.30 -11.81 1.66
N ALA A 135 -1.34 -12.26 0.86
CA ALA A 135 -0.41 -11.45 0.08
C ALA A 135 -0.38 -11.91 -1.39
#